data_AF-A0A2X1KLJ7-F1
#
_entry.id   AF-A0A2X1KLJ7-F1
#
_cell.length_a   1.000
_cell.length_b   1.000
_cell.length_c   1.000
_cell.angle_alpha   90.00
_cell.angle_beta   90.00
_cell.angle_gamma   90.00
#
_symmetry.space_group_name_H-M   'P 1'
#
loop_
_entity.id
_entity.type
_entity.pdbx_description
1 polymer ?
#
loop_
_entity_poly.entity_id
_entity_poly.type
_entity_poly.pdbx_seq_one_letter_code
_entity_poly.pdbx_strand_id
1 'polypeptide(L)' 'MVLVLGQEYEGLPDAARDPNDLRVKIDGTGNVAGLNISVATGVLLGEWWRQNKA' A
#
# COMPACT_ATOMS: atom_id res chain seq x y z
N MET A 1 -9.15 -9.51 -6.32
CA MET A 1 -8.39 -8.27 -6.04
C MET A 1 -6.94 -8.63 -5.87
N VAL A 2 -6.02 -7.87 -6.45
CA VAL A 2 -4.58 -7.99 -6.23
C VAL A 2 -4.12 -6.73 -5.51
N LEU A 3 -3.45 -6.88 -4.37
CA LEU A 3 -2.81 -5.76 -3.67
C LEU A 3 -1.32 -5.78 -4.03
N VAL A 4 -0.83 -4.68 -4.60
CA VAL A 4 0.56 -4.56 -5.03
C VAL A 4 1.26 -3.57 -4.11
N LEU A 5 2.37 -4.00 -3.49
CA LEU A 5 3.19 -3.15 -2.64
C LEU A 5 4.57 -2.97 -3.27
N GLY A 6 5.05 -1.73 -3.24
CA GLY A 6 6.39 -1.39 -3.72
C GLY A 6 7.47 -1.80 -2.74
N GLN A 7 8.69 -1.97 -3.24
CA GLN A 7 9.86 -2.18 -2.40
C GLN A 7 10.18 -0.94 -1.56
N GLU A 8 10.99 -1.12 -0.51
CA GLU A 8 11.39 -0.03 0.36
C GLU A 8 12.16 1.05 -0.42
N TYR A 9 11.91 2.32 -0.10
CA TYR A 9 12.51 3.53 -0.70
C TYR A 9 12.18 3.79 -2.18
N GLU A 10 12.24 2.80 -3.06
CA GLU A 10 11.98 2.98 -4.50
C GLU A 10 10.50 2.82 -4.88
N GLY A 11 9.70 2.14 -4.05
CA GLY A 11 8.29 1.92 -4.30
C GLY A 11 8.03 0.94 -5.45
N LEU A 12 6.94 1.15 -6.18
CA LEU A 12 6.56 0.29 -7.31
C LEU A 12 7.31 0.67 -8.58
N PRO A 13 7.96 -0.27 -9.29
CA PRO A 13 8.57 0.01 -10.59
C PRO A 13 7.49 0.34 -11.62
N ASP A 14 7.82 1.18 -12.61
CA ASP A 14 6.84 1.65 -13.59
C ASP A 14 6.24 0.51 -14.43
N ALA A 15 6.99 -0.56 -14.67
CA ALA A 15 6.49 -1.76 -15.35
C ALA A 15 5.39 -2.50 -14.56
N ALA A 16 5.28 -2.26 -13.25
CA ALA A 16 4.24 -2.83 -12.39
C ALA A 16 3.08 -1.85 -12.14
N ARG A 17 3.06 -0.69 -12.80
CA ARG A 17 2.01 0.33 -12.68
C ARG A 17 1.18 0.38 -13.96
N ASP A 18 -0.13 0.18 -13.85
CA ASP A 18 -1.08 0.54 -14.89
C ASP A 18 -1.71 1.91 -14.55
N PRO A 19 -1.89 2.81 -15.53
CA PRO A 19 -2.61 4.07 -15.30
C PRO A 19 -4.03 3.92 -14.74
N ASN A 20 -4.67 2.77 -14.97
CA ASN A 20 -6.01 2.43 -14.48
C ASN A 20 -5.99 1.76 -13.10
N ASP A 21 -4.82 1.52 -12.51
CA ASP A 21 -4.72 0.97 -11.15
C ASP A 21 -5.22 1.99 -10.12
N LEU A 22 -5.98 1.49 -9.15
CA LEU A 22 -6.35 2.28 -7.98
C LEU A 22 -5.12 2.49 -7.09
N ARG A 23 -4.71 3.76 -6.94
CA ARG A 23 -3.64 4.12 -6.01
C ARG A 23 -4.22 4.38 -4.63
N VAL A 24 -3.74 3.62 -3.65
CA VAL A 24 -4.13 3.75 -2.24
C VAL A 24 -2.91 4.21 -1.44
N LYS A 25 -3.15 5.08 -0.46
CA LYS A 25 -2.12 5.60 0.45
C LYS A 25 -2.58 5.41 1.89
N ILE A 26 -1.64 5.05 2.76
CA ILE A 26 -1.82 5.16 4.20
C ILE A 26 -1.34 6.56 4.60
N ASP A 27 -2.23 7.37 5.17
CA ASP A 27 -1.84 8.70 5.62
C ASP A 27 -0.88 8.62 6.80
N GLY A 28 0.23 9.33 6.66
CA GLY A 28 1.26 9.45 7.68
C GLY A 28 1.20 10.82 8.36
N THR A 29 1.91 10.96 9.47
CA THR A 29 2.03 12.23 10.21
C THR A 29 3.00 13.23 9.56
N GLY A 30 3.79 12.79 8.57
CA GLY A 30 4.84 13.59 7.93
C GLY A 30 6.18 13.64 8.70
N ASN A 31 6.25 13.06 9.91
CA ASN A 31 7.47 13.06 10.73
C ASN A 31 8.49 12.00 10.33
N VAL A 32 8.09 11.03 9.50
CA VAL A 32 8.94 9.94 9.00
C VAL A 32 8.67 9.73 7.52
N ALA A 33 9.65 9.19 6.79
CA ALA A 33 9.57 9.00 5.34
C ALA A 33 8.48 8.00 4.90
N GLY A 34 8.14 7.05 5.76
CA GLY A 34 7.13 6.04 5.47
C GLY A 34 7.01 5.00 6.57
N LEU A 35 6.11 4.04 6.35
CA LEU A 35 5.97 2.86 7.19
C LEU A 35 6.90 1.77 6.69
N ASN A 36 7.35 0.91 7.61
CA ASN A 36 7.93 -0.36 7.24
C ASN A 36 6.96 -1.16 6.35
N ILE A 37 7.47 -1.84 5.34
CA ILE A 37 6.64 -2.55 4.35
C ILE A 37 5.73 -3.61 4.98
N SER A 38 6.17 -4.33 6.01
CA SER A 38 5.36 -5.33 6.68
C SER A 38 4.19 -4.69 7.44
N VAL A 39 4.42 -3.54 8.05
CA VAL A 39 3.39 -2.77 8.75
C VAL A 39 2.37 -2.21 7.74
N ALA A 40 2.84 -1.62 6.64
CA ALA A 40 1.97 -1.13 5.58
C ALA A 40 1.10 -2.25 4.98
N THR A 41 1.70 -3.43 4.77
CA THR A 41 0.99 -4.63 4.32
C THR A 41 -0.11 -5.03 5.29
N GLY A 42 0.20 -5.07 6.60
CA GLY A 42 -0.78 -5.41 7.63
C GLY A 42 -1.97 -4.45 7.67
N VAL A 43 -1.71 -3.14 7.58
CA VAL A 43 -2.77 -2.11 7.53
C VAL A 43 -3.65 -2.30 6.28
N LEU A 44 -3.07 -2.50 5.10
CA LEU A 44 -3.81 -2.69 3.87
C LEU A 44 -4.68 -3.96 3.91
N LEU A 45 -4.14 -5.09 4.38
CA LEU A 45 -4.89 -6.33 4.50
C LEU A 45 -6.01 -6.23 5.54
N GLY A 46 -5.76 -5.56 6.67
CA GLY A 46 -6.76 -5.33 7.71
C GLY A 46 -7.93 -4.48 7.20
N GLU A 47 -7.63 -3.39 6.48
CA GLU A 47 -8.67 -2.52 5.91
C GLU A 47 -9.44 -3.21 4.78
N TRP A 48 -8.75 -3.97 3.93
CA TRP A 48 -9.42 -4.80 2.94
C TRP A 48 -10.38 -5.79 3.58
N TRP A 49 -9.93 -6.50 4.63
CA TRP A 49 -10.78 -7.44 5.36
C TRP A 49 -12.00 -6.74 5.94
N ARG A 50 -11.81 -5.60 6.62
CA ARG A 50 -12.89 -4.80 7.22
C ARG A 50 -13.94 -4.37 6.19
N GLN A 51 -13.53 -4.05 4.96
CA GLN A 51 -14.46 -3.63 3.91
C GLN A 51 -15.13 -4.78 3.15
N ASN A 52 -14.55 -5.98 3.14
CA ASN A 52 -14.97 -7.06 2.24
C ASN A 52 -15.47 -8.32 2.97
N LYS A 53 -15.19 -8.47 4.27
CA LYS A 53 -15.41 -9.71 5.03
C LYS A 53 -15.96 -9.51 6.45
N ALA A 54 -15.99 -8.29 6.97
CA ALA A 54 -16.66 -7.98 8.24
C ALA A 54 -18.18 -7.91 8.07
#